data_AF-A0AAD4XGP8-F1
#
_entry.id   AF-A0AAD4XGP8-F1
#
_cell.length_a   1.000
_cell.length_b   1.000
_cell.length_c   1.000
_cell.angle_alpha   90.00
_cell.angle_beta   90.00
_cell.angle_gamma   90.00
#
_symmetry.space_group_name_H-M   'P 1'
#
loop_
_entity.id
_entity.type
_entity.pdbx_description
1 polymer ?
#
loop_
_entity_poly.entity_id
_entity_poly.type
_entity_poly.pdbx_seq_one_letter_code
_entity_poly.pdbx_strand_id
1 'polypeptide(L)'
;MRNGTVKIHAPELMHLSYTGSIATDYTVPCFSLLEDAEICFKIGSYYLEKKGAQIGHASKLVGGLSNVRSLKISGKTLEALSCVYDDLPTFQNLIYLRVTSKSKTIADKVLLKFFQRAPSLESLVFDQALPDMGNIFWMQGMASECPFPRLKE
;
A
#
# COMPACT_ATOMS: atom_id res chain seq x y z
N MET A 1 22.80 -2.34 -8.73
CA MET A 1 21.85 -1.34 -9.25
C MET A 1 21.96 -0.07 -8.42
N ARG A 2 22.17 1.09 -9.05
CA ARG A 2 22.13 2.38 -8.35
C ARG A 2 20.66 2.73 -8.14
N ASN A 3 20.23 2.83 -6.89
CA ASN A 3 18.91 3.38 -6.59
C ASN A 3 19.02 4.89 -6.79
N GLY A 4 18.25 5.44 -7.74
CA GLY A 4 18.17 6.88 -7.97
C GLY A 4 17.10 7.53 -7.10
N THR A 5 16.96 8.86 -7.21
CA THR A 5 15.85 9.61 -6.64
C THR A 5 14.73 9.75 -7.69
N VAL A 6 13.48 9.70 -7.24
CA VAL A 6 12.30 9.87 -8.10
C VAL A 6 11.61 11.18 -7.72
N LYS A 7 11.37 12.05 -8.70
CA LYS A 7 10.62 13.30 -8.54
C LYS A 7 9.49 13.33 -9.54
N ILE A 8 8.27 13.56 -9.07
CA ILE A 8 7.08 13.62 -9.92
C ILE A 8 6.44 14.99 -9.71
N HIS A 9 6.46 15.82 -10.75
CA HIS A 9 5.86 17.15 -10.75
C HIS A 9 4.80 17.21 -11.84
N ALA A 10 3.56 16.89 -11.47
CA ALA A 10 2.43 16.84 -12.38
C ALA A 10 1.14 17.22 -11.61
N PRO A 11 0.80 18.52 -11.50
CA PRO A 11 -0.31 18.98 -10.66
C PRO A 11 -1.68 18.48 -11.16
N GLU A 12 -1.82 18.21 -12.46
CA GLU A 12 -3.04 17.72 -13.10
C GLU A 12 -3.03 16.19 -13.32
N LEU A 13 -2.18 15.46 -12.59
CA LEU A 13 -2.07 14.01 -12.74
C LEU A 13 -3.34 13.32 -12.21
N MET A 14 -4.08 12.65 -13.10
CA MET A 14 -5.30 11.91 -12.75
C MET A 14 -5.04 10.43 -12.46
N HIS A 15 -4.03 9.85 -13.12
CA HIS A 15 -3.67 8.44 -12.97
C HIS A 15 -2.16 8.26 -12.85
N LEU A 16 -1.73 7.41 -11.93
CA LEU A 16 -0.32 7.04 -11.75
C LEU A 16 -0.14 5.53 -11.83
N SER A 17 0.80 5.06 -12.64
CA SER A 17 1.31 3.68 -12.56
C SER A 17 2.81 3.71 -12.33
N TYR A 18 3.24 3.14 -11.21
CA TYR A 18 4.64 3.03 -10.83
C TYR A 18 5.06 1.57 -10.72
N THR A 19 5.98 1.14 -11.58
CA THR A 19 6.57 -0.20 -11.52
C THR A 19 8.09 -0.12 -11.53
N GLY A 20 8.74 -0.54 -10.45
CA GLY A 20 10.19 -0.42 -10.34
C GLY A 20 10.74 -0.84 -8.98
N SER A 21 12.06 -0.76 -8.80
CA SER A 21 12.67 -0.92 -7.47
C SER A 21 12.38 0.30 -6.59
N ILE A 22 12.56 0.16 -5.27
CA ILE A 22 12.40 1.29 -4.35
C ILE A 22 13.56 2.28 -4.55
N ALA A 23 13.23 3.52 -4.91
CA ALA A 23 14.16 4.63 -5.04
C ALA A 23 14.84 4.97 -3.70
N THR A 24 16.01 5.62 -3.74
CA THR A 24 16.65 6.13 -2.51
C THR A 24 15.94 7.34 -1.94
N ASP A 25 15.09 8.01 -2.72
CA ASP A 25 14.20 9.03 -2.21
C ASP A 25 13.05 9.28 -3.20
N TYR A 26 11.94 9.81 -2.67
CA TYR A 26 10.79 10.24 -3.45
C TYR A 26 10.43 11.68 -3.09
N THR A 27 10.29 12.52 -4.12
CA THR A 27 9.64 13.83 -4.03
C THR A 27 8.36 13.76 -4.84
N VAL A 28 7.28 13.40 -4.16
CA VAL A 28 5.96 13.21 -4.77
C VAL A 28 4.99 14.07 -3.97
N PRO A 29 4.56 15.23 -4.49
CA PRO A 29 3.58 16.05 -3.81
C PRO A 29 2.25 15.31 -3.74
N CYS A 30 1.39 15.73 -2.81
CA CYS A 30 0.02 15.24 -2.79
C CYS A 30 -0.72 15.78 -4.02
N PHE A 31 -1.16 14.90 -4.91
CA PHE A 31 -1.88 15.28 -6.12
C PHE A 31 -3.38 15.40 -5.81
N SER A 32 -3.96 16.59 -5.93
CA SER A 32 -5.37 16.82 -5.63
C SER A 32 -6.33 16.17 -6.63
N LEU A 33 -5.90 15.99 -7.88
CA LEU A 33 -6.69 15.43 -8.96
C LEU A 33 -6.44 13.94 -9.22
N LEU A 34 -5.55 13.31 -8.46
CA LEU A 34 -5.19 11.91 -8.67
C LEU A 34 -6.31 11.00 -8.17
N GLU A 35 -6.99 10.32 -9.08
CA GLU A 35 -8.10 9.43 -8.79
C GLU A 35 -7.64 7.98 -8.64
N ASP A 36 -6.73 7.52 -9.50
CA ASP A 36 -6.26 6.14 -9.51
C ASP A 36 -4.74 6.04 -9.40
N ALA A 37 -4.27 5.05 -8.64
CA ALA A 37 -2.87 4.69 -8.60
C ALA A 37 -2.64 3.17 -8.65
N GLU A 38 -1.55 2.77 -9.30
CA GLU A 38 -1.01 1.43 -9.26
C GLU A 38 0.47 1.46 -8.84
N ILE A 39 0.83 0.65 -7.84
CA ILE A 39 2.22 0.51 -7.39
C ILE A 39 2.65 -0.96 -7.40
N CYS A 40 3.74 -1.22 -8.12
CA CYS A 40 4.38 -2.52 -8.21
C CYS A 40 5.88 -2.42 -7.97
N PHE A 41 6.28 -2.57 -6.70
CA PHE A 41 7.70 -2.67 -6.36
C PHE A 41 8.30 -4.01 -6.77
N LYS A 42 9.37 -3.94 -7.56
CA LYS A 42 10.22 -5.07 -7.95
C LYS A 42 11.28 -5.30 -6.88
N ILE A 43 10.95 -6.14 -5.90
CA ILE A 43 11.78 -6.42 -4.71
C ILE A 43 12.19 -7.89 -4.71
N GLY A 44 13.50 -8.15 -4.63
CA GLY A 44 14.03 -9.49 -4.40
C GLY A 44 13.87 -9.89 -2.92
N SER A 45 13.70 -11.18 -2.62
CA SER A 45 13.47 -11.67 -1.24
C SER A 45 14.54 -11.21 -0.25
N TYR A 46 15.82 -11.24 -0.63
CA TYR A 46 16.94 -10.77 0.18
C TYR A 46 16.88 -9.27 0.55
N TYR A 47 16.14 -8.48 -0.23
CA TYR A 47 16.10 -7.04 -0.08
C TYR A 47 15.22 -6.60 1.10
N LEU A 48 14.15 -7.34 1.40
CA LEU A 48 13.27 -7.05 2.54
C LEU A 48 13.98 -7.24 3.89
N GLU A 49 14.92 -8.21 3.97
CA GLU A 49 15.62 -8.54 5.21
C GLU A 49 16.75 -7.56 5.56
N LYS A 50 17.38 -6.92 4.58
CA LYS A 50 18.61 -6.14 4.79
C LYS A 50 18.52 -4.63 4.59
N LYS A 51 17.40 -4.11 4.07
CA LYS A 51 17.31 -2.71 3.60
C LYS A 51 16.13 -1.91 4.15
N GLY A 52 15.88 -2.04 5.46
CA GLY A 52 14.82 -1.30 6.16
C GLY A 52 14.82 0.22 5.89
N ALA A 53 15.99 0.88 5.89
CA ALA A 53 16.08 2.31 5.59
C ALA A 53 15.61 2.68 4.17
N GLN A 54 15.86 1.82 3.17
CA GLN A 54 15.41 2.09 1.80
C GLN A 54 13.91 1.85 1.65
N ILE A 55 13.38 0.88 2.39
CA ILE A 55 11.93 0.63 2.47
C ILE A 55 11.21 1.82 3.13
N GLY A 56 11.87 2.51 4.06
CA GLY A 56 11.46 3.81 4.61
C GLY A 56 11.03 4.83 3.55
N HIS A 57 11.67 4.83 2.37
CA HIS A 57 11.30 5.78 1.31
C HIS A 57 10.00 5.39 0.59
N ALA A 58 9.56 4.13 0.67
CA ALA A 58 8.29 3.72 0.07
C ALA A 58 7.09 4.48 0.66
N SER A 59 7.12 4.81 1.96
CA SER A 59 6.06 5.61 2.61
C SER A 59 5.94 7.01 1.99
N LYS A 60 7.04 7.60 1.51
CA LYS A 60 7.01 8.90 0.80
C LYS A 60 6.28 8.82 -0.53
N LEU A 61 6.52 7.77 -1.32
CA LEU A 61 5.78 7.55 -2.56
C LEU A 61 4.29 7.40 -2.26
N VAL A 62 3.95 6.54 -1.30
CA VAL A 62 2.56 6.26 -0.90
C VAL A 62 1.88 7.50 -0.30
N GLY A 63 2.62 8.33 0.44
CA GLY A 63 2.17 9.62 0.98
C GLY A 63 1.61 10.56 -0.09
N GLY A 64 2.27 10.60 -1.25
CA GLY A 64 1.81 11.39 -2.41
C GLY A 64 0.49 10.89 -3.02
N LEU A 65 0.03 9.69 -2.66
CA LEU A 65 -1.18 9.05 -3.17
C LEU A 65 -2.35 9.11 -2.20
N SER A 66 -2.27 9.92 -1.16
CA SER A 66 -3.29 9.97 -0.10
C SER A 66 -4.69 10.41 -0.57
N ASN A 67 -4.80 11.07 -1.73
CA ASN A 67 -6.07 11.52 -2.30
C ASN A 67 -6.76 10.51 -3.24
N VAL A 68 -6.13 9.38 -3.55
CA VAL A 68 -6.68 8.42 -4.53
C VAL A 68 -8.00 7.84 -4.08
N ARG A 69 -8.88 7.56 -5.05
CA ARG A 69 -10.12 6.81 -4.86
C ARG A 69 -9.94 5.31 -5.05
N SER A 70 -9.01 4.94 -5.92
CA SER A 70 -8.71 3.54 -6.24
C SER A 70 -7.20 3.31 -6.23
N LEU A 71 -6.77 2.32 -5.45
CA LEU A 71 -5.36 1.96 -5.28
C LEU A 71 -5.17 0.48 -5.58
N LYS A 72 -4.28 0.19 -6.54
CA LYS A 72 -3.79 -1.15 -6.86
C LYS A 72 -2.37 -1.30 -6.33
N ILE A 73 -2.12 -2.35 -5.57
CA ILE A 73 -0.79 -2.66 -5.05
C ILE A 73 -0.46 -4.13 -5.29
N SER A 74 0.77 -4.40 -5.72
CA SER A 74 1.25 -5.79 -5.76
C SER A 74 1.46 -6.34 -4.34
N GLY A 75 1.37 -7.66 -4.17
CA GLY A 75 1.69 -8.33 -2.90
C GLY A 75 3.11 -8.00 -2.41
N LYS A 76 4.08 -7.85 -3.32
CA LYS A 76 5.44 -7.39 -2.97
C LYS A 76 5.50 -5.96 -2.45
N THR A 77 4.63 -5.10 -2.95
CA THR A 77 4.49 -3.74 -2.43
C THR A 77 3.87 -3.76 -1.05
N LEU A 78 2.83 -4.57 -0.86
CA LEU A 78 2.20 -4.77 0.44
C LEU A 78 3.21 -5.30 1.49
N GLU A 79 4.05 -6.27 1.13
CA GLU A 79 5.15 -6.76 1.99
C GLU A 79 6.15 -5.66 2.34
N ALA A 80 6.52 -4.78 1.39
CA ALA A 80 7.44 -3.69 1.67
C ALA A 80 6.82 -2.68 2.65
N LEU A 81 5.54 -2.37 2.47
CA LEU A 81 4.83 -1.43 3.33
C LEU A 81 4.64 -1.96 4.76
N SER A 82 4.75 -3.27 4.99
CA SER A 82 4.71 -3.83 6.34
C SER A 82 5.92 -3.45 7.20
N CYS A 83 7.01 -2.93 6.61
CA CYS A 83 8.11 -2.36 7.39
C CYS A 83 7.87 -0.91 7.83
N VAL A 84 6.89 -0.23 7.23
CA VAL A 84 6.65 1.22 7.39
C VAL A 84 5.16 1.52 7.59
N TYR A 85 4.38 0.56 8.09
CA TYR A 85 2.92 0.70 8.15
C TYR A 85 2.50 1.86 9.07
N ASP A 86 3.27 2.20 10.10
CA ASP A 86 2.97 3.33 10.98
C ASP A 86 3.08 4.70 10.29
N ASP A 87 3.89 4.79 9.23
CA ASP A 87 4.11 5.99 8.41
C ASP A 87 3.13 6.10 7.24
N LEU A 88 2.16 5.18 7.13
CA LEU A 88 1.15 5.27 6.07
C LEU A 88 0.28 6.53 6.23
N PRO A 89 0.01 7.23 5.12
CA PRO A 89 -0.87 8.39 5.17
C PRO A 89 -2.31 7.97 5.45
N THR A 90 -3.13 8.94 5.85
CA THR A 90 -4.59 8.78 5.84
C THR A 90 -5.09 8.92 4.41
N PHE A 91 -5.85 7.94 3.94
CA PHE A 91 -6.46 7.90 2.62
C PHE A 91 -7.95 8.26 2.72
N GLN A 92 -8.25 9.56 2.80
CA GLN A 92 -9.62 10.02 3.05
C GLN A 92 -10.62 9.62 1.95
N ASN A 93 -10.14 9.50 0.72
CA ASN A 93 -10.97 9.27 -0.46
C ASN A 93 -10.90 7.84 -0.99
N LEU A 94 -10.06 6.97 -0.39
CA LEU A 94 -9.84 5.62 -0.91
C LEU A 94 -11.09 4.77 -0.68
N ILE A 95 -11.74 4.41 -1.78
CA ILE A 95 -12.96 3.58 -1.81
C ILE A 95 -12.60 2.15 -2.19
N TYR A 96 -11.60 1.97 -3.06
CA TYR A 96 -11.27 0.70 -3.68
C TYR A 96 -9.78 0.35 -3.51
N LEU A 97 -9.49 -0.76 -2.82
CA LEU A 97 -8.14 -1.30 -2.67
C LEU A 97 -8.05 -2.68 -3.35
N ARG A 98 -7.11 -2.87 -4.27
CA ARG A 98 -6.85 -4.17 -4.89
C ARG A 98 -5.41 -4.62 -4.67
N VAL A 99 -5.24 -5.86 -4.24
CA VAL A 99 -3.95 -6.53 -4.14
C VAL A 99 -3.76 -7.47 -5.33
N THR A 100 -2.85 -7.12 -6.24
CA THR A 100 -2.78 -7.72 -7.59
C THR A 100 -1.91 -8.98 -7.70
N SER A 101 -1.12 -9.29 -6.66
CA SER A 101 -0.26 -10.47 -6.66
C SER A 101 -0.12 -11.07 -5.27
N LYS A 102 0.26 -12.35 -5.19
CA LYS A 102 0.50 -13.02 -3.91
C LYS A 102 1.57 -12.31 -3.06
N SER A 103 1.28 -12.19 -1.77
CA SER A 103 2.27 -11.91 -0.72
C SER A 103 2.87 -13.22 -0.21
N LYS A 104 4.18 -13.25 0.05
CA LYS A 104 4.90 -14.36 0.68
C LYS A 104 4.78 -14.34 2.20
N THR A 105 4.66 -13.16 2.80
CA THR A 105 4.59 -12.99 4.26
C THR A 105 3.24 -12.45 4.69
N ILE A 106 2.98 -12.56 6.00
CA ILE A 106 1.78 -12.01 6.62
C ILE A 106 1.89 -10.49 6.55
N ALA A 107 1.04 -9.89 5.71
CA ALA A 107 0.91 -8.43 5.57
C ALA A 107 -0.39 -7.95 6.24
N ASP A 108 -0.76 -8.63 7.32
CA ASP A 108 -1.92 -8.41 8.16
C ASP A 108 -1.95 -7.00 8.77
N LYS A 109 -0.82 -6.58 9.37
CA LYS A 109 -0.70 -5.29 10.03
C LYS A 109 -0.89 -4.12 9.08
N VAL A 110 -0.35 -4.24 7.86
CA VAL A 110 -0.47 -3.17 6.86
C VAL A 110 -1.91 -3.08 6.33
N LEU A 111 -2.59 -4.21 6.12
CA LEU A 111 -4.01 -4.22 5.75
C LEU A 111 -4.89 -3.63 6.86
N LEU A 112 -4.65 -4.02 8.12
CA LEU A 112 -5.34 -3.43 9.27
C LEU A 112 -5.13 -1.91 9.33
N LYS A 113 -3.90 -1.46 9.07
CA LYS A 113 -3.59 -0.04 9.03
C LYS A 113 -4.29 0.67 7.88
N PHE A 114 -4.43 0.05 6.70
CA PHE A 114 -5.26 0.58 5.63
C PHE A 114 -6.71 0.74 6.09
N PHE A 115 -7.31 -0.23 6.79
CA PHE A 115 -8.66 -0.07 7.32
C PHE A 115 -8.80 1.09 8.31
N GLN A 116 -7.80 1.31 9.17
CA GLN A 116 -7.78 2.43 10.10
C GLN A 116 -7.55 3.79 9.42
N ARG A 117 -6.79 3.80 8.32
CA ARG A 117 -6.37 5.02 7.61
C ARG A 117 -7.25 5.36 6.40
N ALA A 118 -8.11 4.46 5.95
CA ALA A 118 -9.01 4.65 4.82
C ALA A 118 -10.48 4.54 5.28
N PRO A 119 -11.03 5.60 5.94
CA PRO A 119 -12.37 5.55 6.52
C PRO A 119 -13.51 5.40 5.49
N SER A 120 -13.21 5.70 4.23
CA SER A 120 -14.14 5.59 3.09
C SER A 120 -13.98 4.27 2.31
N LEU A 121 -13.16 3.34 2.78
CA LEU A 121 -12.90 2.10 2.06
C LEU A 121 -14.16 1.23 2.04
N GLU A 122 -14.64 0.93 0.83
CA GLU A 122 -15.84 0.12 0.62
C GLU A 122 -15.52 -1.23 -0.02
N SER A 123 -14.37 -1.41 -0.66
CA SER A 123 -14.06 -2.66 -1.34
C SER A 123 -12.57 -2.99 -1.26
N LEU A 124 -12.29 -4.25 -0.92
CA LEU A 124 -10.97 -4.85 -0.88
C LEU A 124 -10.96 -6.11 -1.72
N VAL A 125 -10.16 -6.14 -2.78
CA VAL A 125 -10.09 -7.28 -3.71
C VAL A 125 -8.69 -7.88 -3.72
N PHE A 126 -8.63 -9.21 -3.72
CA PHE A 126 -7.39 -9.96 -3.89
C PHE A 126 -7.45 -10.73 -5.21
N ASP A 127 -6.52 -10.45 -6.13
CA ASP A 127 -6.45 -11.18 -7.40
C ASP A 127 -5.94 -12.62 -7.21
N GLN A 128 -5.25 -12.86 -6.09
CA GLN A 128 -4.72 -14.17 -5.72
C GLN A 128 -4.95 -14.40 -4.23
N ALA A 129 -5.15 -15.66 -3.85
CA ALA A 129 -5.33 -16.03 -2.45
C ALA A 129 -4.14 -15.57 -1.59
N LEU A 130 -4.45 -15.03 -0.41
CA LEU A 130 -3.45 -14.75 0.62
C LEU A 130 -2.73 -16.05 1.02
N PRO A 131 -1.43 -15.98 1.39
CA PRO A 131 -0.76 -17.13 1.98
C PRO A 131 -1.56 -17.59 3.21
N ASP A 132 -1.66 -18.91 3.40
CA ASP A 132 -2.54 -19.60 4.35
C ASP A 132 -2.61 -18.84 5.69
N MET A 133 -3.71 -18.09 5.85
CA MET A 133 -3.99 -17.36 7.07
C MET A 133 -4.43 -18.40 8.09
N GLY A 134 -3.50 -18.96 8.85
CA GLY A 134 -3.85 -19.64 10.10
C GLY A 134 -4.87 -18.76 10.82
N ASN A 135 -6.00 -19.35 11.23
CA ASN A 135 -7.29 -18.75 11.67
C ASN A 135 -7.26 -17.59 12.69
N ILE A 136 -6.09 -17.06 13.04
CA ILE A 136 -5.81 -16.04 14.04
C ILE A 136 -6.25 -14.64 13.55
N PHE A 137 -6.17 -14.36 12.24
CA PHE A 137 -6.41 -13.01 11.69
C PHE A 137 -7.86 -12.53 11.87
N TRP A 138 -8.85 -13.37 11.53
CA TRP A 138 -10.26 -13.02 11.73
C TRP A 138 -10.67 -12.98 13.21
N MET A 139 -10.00 -13.76 14.07
CA MET A 139 -10.39 -13.86 15.48
C MET A 139 -9.86 -12.71 16.36
N GLN A 140 -8.69 -12.14 16.06
CA GLN A 140 -8.14 -11.03 16.86
C GLN A 140 -8.60 -9.65 16.38
N GLY A 141 -8.88 -9.46 15.09
CA GLY A 141 -9.42 -8.20 14.55
C GLY A 141 -10.86 -7.91 14.96
N MET A 142 -11.61 -8.93 15.42
CA MET A 142 -13.01 -8.81 15.85
C MET A 142 -13.18 -8.32 17.31
N ALA A 143 -12.10 -8.27 18.09
CA ALA A 143 -12.17 -7.95 19.52
C ALA A 143 -12.07 -6.45 19.86
N SER A 144 -11.72 -5.60 18.88
CA SER A 144 -11.60 -4.16 19.09
C SER A 144 -12.07 -3.42 17.85
N GLU A 145 -13.32 -2.96 17.89
CA GLU A 145 -13.98 -2.07 16.92
C GLU A 145 -13.71 -2.40 15.45
N CYS A 146 -14.42 -3.41 14.94
CA CYS A 146 -14.45 -3.77 13.53
C CYS A 146 -14.80 -2.57 12.61
N PRO A 147 -13.88 -2.12 11.73
CA PRO A 147 -14.19 -1.16 10.67
C PRO A 147 -14.90 -1.82 9.46
N PHE A 148 -15.28 -3.10 9.58
CA PHE A 148 -15.86 -3.91 8.51
C PHE A 148 -17.29 -3.62 8.05
N PRO A 149 -18.18 -2.82 8.70
CA PRO A 149 -19.58 -2.76 8.25
C PRO A 149 -19.77 -2.14 6.86
N ARG A 150 -18.72 -1.57 6.25
CA ARG A 150 -18.77 -0.90 4.94
C ARG A 150 -18.15 -1.70 3.81
N LEU A 151 -17.43 -2.79 4.11
CA LEU A 151 -16.74 -3.57 3.09
C LEU A 151 -17.74 -4.45 2.33
N LYS A 152 -17.80 -4.24 1.02
CA LYS A 152 -18.50 -5.07 0.04
C LYS A 152 -17.52 -6.13 -0.46
N GLU A 153 -17.93 -7.39 -0.38
CA GLU A 153 -17.22 -8.55 -0.93
C GLU A 153 -17.21 -8.55 -2.46
#